data_AF-A0A540N8S7-F1
#
_entry.id   AF-A0A540N8S7-F1
#
_cell.length_a   1.000
_cell.length_b   1.000
_cell.length_c   1.000
_cell.angle_alpha   90.00
_cell.angle_beta   90.00
_cell.angle_gamma   90.00
#
_symmetry.space_group_name_H-M   'P 1'
#
loop_
_entity.id
_entity.type
_entity.pdbx_description
1 polymer ?
#
loop_
_entity_poly.entity_id
_entity_poly.type
_entity_poly.pdbx_seq_one_letter_code
_entity_poly.pdbx_strand_id
1 'polypeptide(L)'
;MKWKSASGVLCDRRRPLKLKGKFYRTAIRPAMLYGTKCWAVKHQHVHKMGVTEMRMLRWMCGHTRKDMIRNEDIRGKVGVAEIEGKMRENRLRWFGHVQRRPTDTPVRRCDYG
;
A
#
# COMPACT_ATOMS: atom_id res chain seq x y z
N MET A 1 -0.79 15.44 -9.30
CA MET A 1 -0.47 15.87 -7.92
C MET A 1 0.93 16.49 -7.93
N LYS A 2 1.12 17.72 -7.44
CA LYS A 2 2.44 18.38 -7.41
C LYS A 2 3.26 17.83 -6.23
N TRP A 3 4.35 17.11 -6.52
CA TRP A 3 5.19 16.43 -5.50
C TRP A 3 5.72 17.39 -4.43
N LYS A 4 6.14 18.61 -4.80
CA LYS A 4 6.65 19.62 -3.86
C LYS A 4 5.66 19.99 -2.76
N SER A 5 4.36 20.01 -3.07
CA SER A 5 3.30 20.28 -2.08
C SER A 5 3.05 19.05 -1.19
N ALA A 6 3.10 17.84 -1.76
CA ALA A 6 2.95 16.59 -1.03
C ALA A 6 4.11 16.33 -0.06
N SER A 7 5.35 16.63 -0.47
CA SER A 7 6.54 16.50 0.39
C SER A 7 6.45 17.42 1.60
N GLY A 8 5.88 18.62 1.47
CA GLY A 8 5.64 19.50 2.62
C GLY A 8 4.74 18.88 3.70
N VAL A 9 3.78 18.04 3.32
CA VAL A 9 2.92 17.32 4.29
C VAL A 9 3.64 16.12 4.91
N LEU A 10 4.45 15.40 4.13
CA LEU A 10 5.11 14.16 4.57
C LEU A 10 6.40 14.42 5.35
N CYS A 11 7.22 15.37 4.90
CA CYS A 11 8.53 15.68 5.48
C CYS A 11 8.45 16.58 6.71
N ASP A 12 7.42 17.42 6.82
CA ASP A 12 7.30 18.35 7.93
C ASP A 12 6.98 17.61 9.23
N ARG A 13 7.88 17.69 10.20
CA ARG A 13 7.77 17.04 11.51
C ARG A 13 6.67 17.65 12.38
N ARG A 14 6.24 18.88 12.10
CA ARG A 14 5.14 19.56 12.82
C ARG A 14 3.76 19.04 12.40
N ARG A 15 3.66 18.35 11.26
CA ARG A 15 2.39 17.82 10.76
C ARG A 15 1.95 16.58 11.55
N PRO A 16 0.67 16.48 11.93
CA PRO A 16 0.16 15.33 12.68
C PRO A 16 0.38 14.01 11.93
N LEU A 17 0.83 12.98 12.63
CA LEU A 17 1.05 11.65 12.05
C LEU A 17 -0.22 11.05 11.43
N LYS A 18 -1.39 11.31 12.01
CA LYS A 18 -2.68 10.88 11.44
C LYS A 18 -2.96 11.51 10.07
N LEU A 19 -2.53 12.76 9.84
CA LEU A 19 -2.65 13.41 8.53
C LEU A 19 -1.70 12.75 7.51
N LYS A 20 -0.46 12.48 7.91
CA LYS A 20 0.50 11.74 7.08
C LYS A 20 -0.01 10.34 6.73
N GLY A 21 -0.65 9.66 7.67
CA GLY A 21 -1.28 8.36 7.45
C GLY A 21 -2.45 8.41 6.48
N LYS A 22 -3.34 9.40 6.59
CA LYS A 22 -4.40 9.65 5.60
C LYS A 22 -3.80 9.89 4.21
N PHE A 23 -2.76 10.72 4.12
CA PHE A 23 -2.08 10.99 2.85
C PHE A 23 -1.46 9.73 2.26
N TYR A 24 -0.76 8.94 3.07
CA TYR A 24 -0.19 7.67 2.65
C TYR A 24 -1.26 6.72 2.10
N ARG A 25 -2.38 6.57 2.82
CA ARG A 25 -3.49 5.70 2.40
C ARG A 25 -4.13 6.14 1.07
N THR A 26 -4.27 7.45 0.86
CA THR A 26 -5.01 7.99 -0.29
C THR A 26 -4.13 8.18 -1.53
N ALA A 27 -2.88 8.59 -1.37
CA ALA A 27 -2.03 8.98 -2.50
C ALA A 27 -0.90 7.98 -2.78
N ILE A 28 -0.19 7.55 -1.72
CA ILE A 28 1.04 6.76 -1.87
C ILE A 28 0.70 5.28 -2.07
N ARG A 29 -0.14 4.72 -1.20
CA ARG A 29 -0.47 3.30 -1.23
C ARG A 29 -1.12 2.87 -2.56
N PRO A 30 -2.10 3.59 -3.15
CA PRO A 30 -2.64 3.20 -4.44
C PRO A 30 -1.60 3.23 -5.57
N ALA A 31 -0.67 4.19 -5.53
CA ALA A 31 0.43 4.26 -6.50
C ALA A 31 1.41 3.11 -6.34
N MET A 32 1.79 2.77 -5.09
CA MET A 32 2.63 1.59 -4.80
C MET A 32 1.96 0.28 -5.22
N LEU A 33 0.65 0.17 -5.00
CA LEU A 33 -0.14 -1.03 -5.31
C LEU A 33 -0.60 -1.08 -6.77
N TYR A 34 -0.23 -0.10 -7.59
CA TYR A 34 -0.53 -0.13 -9.01
C TYR A 34 0.10 -1.37 -9.66
N GLY A 35 -0.66 -2.08 -10.50
CA GLY A 35 -0.21 -3.32 -11.14
C GLY A 35 -0.30 -4.60 -10.29
N THR A 36 -0.47 -4.50 -8.96
CA THR A 36 -0.54 -5.68 -8.08
C THR A 36 -1.71 -6.63 -8.36
N LYS A 37 -2.74 -6.16 -9.07
CA LYS A 37 -3.90 -6.95 -9.49
C LYS A 37 -3.57 -7.94 -10.63
N CYS A 38 -2.57 -7.64 -11.45
CA CYS A 38 -2.30 -8.35 -12.70
C CYS A 38 -1.02 -9.20 -12.66
N TRP A 39 -0.25 -9.16 -11.56
CA TRP A 39 1.01 -9.89 -11.45
C TRP A 39 0.83 -11.23 -10.73
N ALA A 40 1.66 -12.21 -11.10
CA ALA A 40 1.87 -13.41 -10.30
C ALA A 40 2.65 -13.03 -9.02
N VAL A 41 1.93 -12.62 -7.98
CA VAL A 41 2.52 -12.19 -6.70
C VAL A 41 3.19 -13.37 -5.99
N LYS A 42 4.52 -13.38 -6.01
CA LYS A 42 5.37 -14.25 -5.19
C LYS A 42 5.61 -13.64 -3.81
N HIS A 43 5.94 -14.49 -2.82
CA HIS A 43 6.24 -14.06 -1.46
C HIS A 43 7.38 -13.02 -1.38
N GLN A 44 8.37 -13.12 -2.26
CA GLN A 44 9.46 -12.14 -2.37
C GLN A 44 8.97 -10.73 -2.75
N HIS A 45 7.94 -10.63 -3.59
CA HIS A 45 7.36 -9.34 -3.97
C HIS A 45 6.61 -8.72 -2.79
N VAL A 46 5.82 -9.52 -2.07
CA VAL A 46 5.11 -9.08 -0.86
C VAL A 46 6.11 -8.58 0.19
N HIS A 47 7.18 -9.34 0.44
CA HIS A 47 8.22 -8.95 1.38
C HIS A 47 8.89 -7.61 0.97
N LYS A 48 9.29 -7.46 -0.30
CA LYS A 48 9.87 -6.20 -0.82
C LYS A 48 8.90 -5.02 -0.67
N MET A 49 7.60 -5.24 -0.88
CA MET A 49 6.57 -4.22 -0.68
C MET A 49 6.45 -3.83 0.79
N GLY A 50 6.46 -4.80 1.71
CA GLY A 50 6.45 -4.55 3.16
C GLY A 50 7.67 -3.78 3.64
N VAL A 51 8.87 -4.13 3.17
CA VAL A 51 10.11 -3.41 3.48
C VAL A 51 10.05 -1.97 2.97
N THR A 52 9.58 -1.77 1.73
CA THR A 52 9.41 -0.44 1.14
C THR A 52 8.42 0.40 1.94
N GLU A 53 7.26 -0.15 2.28
CA GLU A 53 6.26 0.52 3.12
C GLU A 53 6.88 0.95 4.45
N MET A 54 7.51 0.02 5.18
CA MET A 54 8.07 0.33 6.50
C MET A 54 9.20 1.36 6.43
N ARG A 55 10.01 1.37 5.37
CA ARG A 55 11.03 2.39 5.14
C ARG A 55 10.38 3.78 4.97
N MET A 56 9.31 3.88 4.20
CA MET A 56 8.57 5.14 4.01
C MET A 56 7.87 5.60 5.29
N LEU A 57 7.18 4.69 6.00
CA LEU A 57 6.51 5.00 7.26
C LEU A 57 7.49 5.50 8.32
N ARG A 58 8.65 4.83 8.48
CA ARG A 58 9.73 5.29 9.37
C ARG A 58 10.20 6.68 9.01
N TRP A 59 10.50 6.92 7.74
CA TRP A 59 10.97 8.22 7.26
C TRP A 59 9.95 9.35 7.52
N MET A 60 8.65 9.13 7.25
CA MET A 60 7.60 10.12 7.53
C MET A 60 7.44 10.44 9.01
N CYS A 61 7.69 9.46 9.88
CA CYS A 61 7.67 9.63 11.34
C CYS A 61 8.99 10.19 11.90
N GLY A 62 10.04 10.29 11.07
CA GLY A 62 11.39 10.68 11.53
C GLY A 62 12.06 9.62 12.40
N HIS A 63 11.68 8.34 12.23
CA HIS A 63 12.26 7.22 12.97
C HIS A 63 13.34 6.50 12.17
N THR A 64 14.36 6.01 12.86
CA THR A 64 15.43 5.20 12.28
C THR A 64 15.40 3.78 12.86
N ARG A 65 16.26 2.89 12.35
CA ARG A 65 16.42 1.54 12.92
C ARG A 65 17.00 1.57 14.34
N LYS A 66 17.72 2.63 14.71
CA LYS A 66 18.33 2.79 16.05
C LYS A 66 17.28 3.02 17.14
N ASP A 67 16.10 3.51 16.78
CA ASP A 67 15.03 3.79 17.75
C ASP A 67 14.39 2.50 18.28
N MET A 68 14.68 1.34 17.67
CA MET A 68 14.17 0.01 18.06
C MET A 68 12.64 -0.08 18.21
N ILE A 69 11.90 0.81 17.55
CA ILE A 69 10.44 0.81 17.56
C ILE A 69 9.93 -0.31 16.65
N ARG A 70 9.00 -1.12 17.18
CA ARG A 70 8.37 -2.21 16.44
C ARG A 70 7.57 -1.70 15.24
N ASN A 71 7.45 -2.51 14.20
CA ASN A 71 6.76 -2.11 12.97
C ASN A 71 5.27 -1.85 13.23
N GLU A 72 4.68 -2.63 14.13
CA GLU A 72 3.28 -2.58 14.54
C GLU A 72 2.96 -1.24 15.20
N ASP A 73 3.84 -0.76 16.08
CA ASP A 73 3.69 0.53 16.77
C ASP A 73 3.71 1.71 15.78
N ILE A 74 4.62 1.66 14.80
CA ILE A 74 4.71 2.70 13.76
C ILE A 74 3.42 2.72 12.94
N ARG A 75 2.93 1.55 12.52
CA ARG A 75 1.68 1.41 11.78
C ARG A 75 0.48 1.91 12.60
N GLY A 76 0.42 1.60 13.89
CA GLY A 76 -0.63 2.07 14.80
C GLY A 76 -0.64 3.59 15.00
N LYS A 77 0.55 4.19 15.21
CA LYS A 77 0.71 5.65 15.32
C LYS A 77 0.20 6.36 14.08
N VAL A 78 0.62 5.90 12.90
CA VAL A 78 0.24 6.49 11.60
C VAL A 78 -1.21 6.15 11.22
N GLY A 79 -1.76 5.02 11.71
CA GLY A 79 -3.11 4.56 11.38
C GLY A 79 -3.19 3.85 10.03
N VAL A 80 -2.20 3.03 9.70
CA VAL A 80 -2.04 2.38 8.40
C VAL A 80 -2.02 0.86 8.59
N ALA A 81 -2.95 0.16 7.96
CA ALA A 81 -2.98 -1.32 7.94
C ALA A 81 -1.79 -1.89 7.19
N GLU A 82 -1.49 -3.18 7.29
CA GLU A 82 -0.39 -3.79 6.54
C GLU A 82 -0.60 -3.82 5.01
N ILE A 83 0.47 -3.61 4.24
CA ILE A 83 0.41 -3.62 2.78
C ILE A 83 -0.02 -4.97 2.19
N GLU A 84 0.42 -6.07 2.79
CA GLU A 84 0.07 -7.43 2.34
C GLU A 84 -1.44 -7.66 2.39
N GLY A 85 -2.07 -7.32 3.51
CA GLY A 85 -3.52 -7.40 3.64
C GLY A 85 -4.24 -6.59 2.56
N LYS A 86 -3.74 -5.39 2.23
CA LYS A 86 -4.29 -4.58 1.13
C LYS A 86 -3.99 -5.12 -0.27
N MET A 87 -2.87 -5.80 -0.49
CA MET A 87 -2.61 -6.51 -1.73
C MET A 87 -3.63 -7.65 -1.92
N ARG A 88 -3.85 -8.45 -0.87
CA ARG A 88 -4.83 -9.54 -0.89
C ARG A 88 -6.25 -9.03 -1.16
N GLU A 89 -6.66 -7.98 -0.46
CA GLU A 89 -7.98 -7.35 -0.66
C GLU A 89 -8.15 -6.82 -2.09
N ASN A 90 -7.13 -6.15 -2.65
CA ASN A 90 -7.17 -5.66 -4.02
C ASN A 90 -7.34 -6.79 -5.04
N ARG A 91 -6.70 -7.93 -4.81
CA ARG A 91 -6.80 -9.11 -5.68
C ARG A 91 -8.18 -9.75 -5.60
N LEU A 92 -8.72 -9.92 -4.39
CA LEU A 92 -10.08 -10.44 -4.19
C LEU A 92 -11.13 -9.53 -4.82
N ARG A 93 -10.97 -8.21 -4.69
CA ARG A 93 -11.85 -7.24 -5.33
C ARG A 93 -11.79 -7.31 -6.86
N TRP A 94 -10.60 -7.53 -7.42
CA TRP A 94 -10.44 -7.75 -8.87
C TRP A 94 -11.09 -9.07 -9.31
N PHE A 95 -10.84 -10.16 -8.58
CA PHE A 95 -11.46 -11.45 -8.85
C PHE A 95 -13.00 -11.38 -8.84
N GLY A 96 -13.59 -10.76 -7.81
CA GLY A 96 -15.03 -10.53 -7.77
C GLY A 96 -15.52 -9.63 -8.92
N HIS A 97 -14.71 -8.69 -9.40
CA HIS A 97 -15.02 -7.90 -10.60
C HIS A 97 -15.08 -8.78 -11.86
N VAL A 98 -14.12 -9.69 -12.04
CA VAL A 98 -14.10 -10.66 -13.15
C VAL A 98 -15.30 -11.60 -13.07
N GLN A 99 -15.61 -12.17 -11.90
CA GLN A 99 -16.74 -13.08 -11.71
C GLN A 99 -18.11 -12.45 -12.02
N ARG A 100 -18.26 -11.13 -11.87
CA ARG A 100 -19.50 -10.42 -12.22
C ARG A 100 -19.62 -10.12 -13.71
N ARG A 101 -18.56 -10.24 -14.51
CA ARG A 101 -18.64 -10.01 -15.96
C ARG A 101 -19.29 -11.18 -16.68
N PRO A 102 -19.97 -10.97 -17.82
CA PRO A 102 -20.50 -12.05 -18.65
C PRO A 102 -19.44 -13.09 -19.04
N THR A 103 -19.83 -14.36 -19.18
CA THR A 103 -18.94 -15.50 -19.48
C THR A 103 -18.28 -15.42 -20.85
N ASP A 104 -18.87 -14.69 -21.79
CA ASP A 104 -18.31 -14.41 -23.11
C ASP A 104 -17.16 -13.40 -23.06
N THR A 105 -17.00 -12.64 -21.96
CA THR A 105 -15.90 -11.67 -21.86
C THR A 105 -14.53 -12.36 -21.82
N PRO A 106 -13.54 -11.91 -22.63
CA PRO A 106 -12.23 -12.59 -22.73
C PRO A 106 -11.53 -12.78 -21.39
N VAL A 107 -11.63 -11.77 -20.52
CA VAL A 107 -11.02 -11.79 -19.18
C VAL A 107 -11.59 -12.87 -18.28
N ARG A 108 -12.87 -13.26 -18.45
CA ARG A 108 -13.50 -14.34 -17.68
C ARG A 108 -13.18 -15.73 -18.27
N ARG A 109 -13.00 -15.82 -19.60
CA ARG A 109 -12.64 -17.10 -20.26
C ARG A 109 -11.25 -17.61 -19.88
N CYS A 110 -10.28 -16.71 -19.71
CA CYS A 110 -8.90 -17.09 -19.35
C CYS A 110 -8.75 -17.75 -17.97
N ASP A 111 -9.71 -17.56 -17.06
CA ASP A 111 -9.68 -18.14 -15.70
C ASP A 111 -10.32 -19.55 -15.63
N TYR A 112 -10.98 -20.01 -16.71
CA TYR A 112 -11.69 -21.31 -16.79
C TYR A 112 -11.30 -22.14 -18.03
N GLY A 113 -10.09 -21.94 -18.56
CA GLY A 113 -9.50 -22.76 -19.64
C GLY A 113 -8.56 -23.82 -19.09
#